data_AF-A0A2V6Z0H6-F1
#
_entry.id   AF-A0A2V6Z0H6-F1
#
_cell.length_a   1.000
_cell.length_b   1.000
_cell.length_c   1.000
_cell.angle_alpha   90.00
_cell.angle_beta   90.00
_cell.angle_gamma   90.00
#
_symmetry.space_group_name_H-M   'P 1'
#
loop_
_entity.id
_entity.type
_entity.pdbx_description
1 polymer ?
#
loop_
_entity_poly.entity_id
_entity_poly.type
_entity_poly.pdbx_seq_one_letter_code
_entity_poly.pdbx_strand_id
1 'polypeptide(L)'
;YFNWLSAVDWKDQGLEVLCRVENLEAPLVVTMRTRLTAGETRCPSLTSLYRGADWMERECYDMFGIVFEGHPDLRRILLSDDWEGYPLRKDYAVDTPFAPYR
;
A
#
# COMPACT_ATOMS: atom_id res chain seq x y z
N TYR A 1 6.74 10.53 14.44
CA TYR A 1 7.54 10.08 13.29
C TYR A 1 6.77 9.00 12.56
N PHE A 2 6.51 9.18 11.26
CA PHE A 2 5.90 8.14 10.44
C PHE A 2 6.99 7.16 10.03
N ASN A 3 6.88 5.91 10.46
CA ASN A 3 7.94 4.91 10.25
C ASN A 3 7.71 4.16 8.93
N TRP A 4 6.62 3.40 8.83
CA TRP A 4 6.31 2.66 7.62
C TRP A 4 4.80 2.46 7.42
N LEU A 5 4.40 2.19 6.18
CA LEU A 5 3.08 1.73 5.78
C LEU A 5 3.23 0.59 4.78
N SER A 6 2.40 -0.44 4.91
CA SER A 6 2.37 -1.60 4.02
C SER A 6 0.98 -2.21 3.99
N ALA A 7 0.78 -3.19 3.12
CA ALA A 7 -0.48 -3.91 3.01
C ALA A 7 -0.29 -5.43 3.03
N VAL A 8 -1.36 -6.13 3.40
CA VAL A 8 -1.45 -7.59 3.40
C VAL A 8 -2.71 -8.01 2.67
N ASP A 9 -2.58 -8.97 1.77
CA ASP A 9 -3.72 -9.60 1.11
C ASP A 9 -4.13 -10.89 1.83
N TRP A 10 -5.36 -10.89 2.36
CA TRP A 10 -5.99 -12.01 3.05
C TRP A 10 -6.90 -12.84 2.14
N LYS A 11 -6.72 -12.75 0.81
CA LYS A 11 -7.51 -13.44 -0.22
C LYS A 11 -8.99 -13.08 -0.13
N ASP A 12 -9.83 -14.06 0.14
CA ASP A 12 -11.29 -13.93 0.21
C ASP A 12 -11.76 -13.00 1.35
N GLN A 13 -10.87 -12.64 2.28
CA GLN A 13 -11.15 -11.70 3.36
C GLN A 13 -10.85 -10.24 3.03
N GLY A 14 -10.24 -9.97 1.87
CA GLY A 14 -9.86 -8.62 1.43
C GLY A 14 -8.45 -8.21 1.83
N LEU A 15 -8.21 -6.90 1.82
CA LEU A 15 -6.90 -6.30 2.04
C LEU A 15 -6.82 -5.69 3.44
N GLU A 16 -5.63 -5.60 4.00
CA GLU A 16 -5.39 -4.91 5.25
C GLU A 16 -4.23 -3.93 5.07
N VAL A 17 -4.44 -2.67 5.43
CA VAL A 17 -3.40 -1.63 5.43
C VAL A 17 -2.92 -1.44 6.86
N LEU A 18 -1.62 -1.42 7.03
CA LEU A 18 -0.95 -1.24 8.31
C LEU A 18 -0.03 -0.04 8.21
N CYS A 19 0.00 0.80 9.23
CA CYS A 19 1.03 1.82 9.36
C CYS A 19 1.53 1.92 10.80
N ARG A 20 2.76 2.39 10.94
CA ARG A 20 3.43 2.53 12.21
C ARG A 20 3.91 3.96 12.41
N VAL A 21 3.53 4.53 13.54
CA VAL A 21 3.95 5.87 13.98
C VAL A 21 4.63 5.76 15.32
N GLU A 22 5.74 6.49 15.48
CA GLU A 22 6.58 6.45 16.67
C GLU A 22 6.70 7.84 17.28
N ASN A 23 6.70 7.91 18.61
CA ASN A 23 7.16 9.09 19.32
C ASN A 23 8.68 9.02 19.44
N LEU A 24 9.39 10.08 19.06
CA LEU A 24 10.86 10.11 19.15
C LEU A 24 11.34 10.57 20.53
N GLU A 25 10.47 11.19 21.34
CA GLU A 25 10.80 11.74 22.66
C GLU A 25 10.45 10.77 23.80
N ALA A 26 9.65 9.74 23.51
CA ALA A 26 9.22 8.72 24.47
C ALA A 26 9.19 7.35 23.79
N PRO A 27 9.35 6.24 24.53
CA PRO A 27 9.30 4.89 23.98
C PRO A 27 7.86 4.45 23.68
N LEU A 28 7.14 5.23 22.87
CA LEU A 28 5.77 4.98 22.45
C LEU A 28 5.73 4.71 20.95
N VAL A 29 5.18 3.55 20.60
CA VAL A 29 4.95 3.12 19.22
C VAL A 29 3.50 2.75 19.07
N VAL A 30 2.86 3.26 18.02
CA VAL A 30 1.48 2.92 17.66
C VAL A 30 1.48 2.30 16.28
N THR A 31 0.94 1.08 16.18
CA THR A 31 0.64 0.44 14.90
C THR A 31 -0.87 0.51 14.69
N MET A 32 -1.28 1.15 13.61
CA MET A 32 -2.68 1.25 13.19
C MET A 32 -2.92 0.28 12.05
N ARG A 33 -4.09 -0.38 12.07
CA ARG A 33 -4.49 -1.36 11.06
C ARG A 33 -5.91 -1.05 10.64
N THR A 34 -6.17 -1.06 9.34
CA THR A 34 -7.52 -0.98 8.79
C THR A 34 -7.72 -2.12 7.81
N ARG A 35 -8.90 -2.75 7.86
CA ARG A 35 -9.28 -3.83 6.95
C ARG A 35 -10.23 -3.28 5.90
N LEU A 36 -9.89 -3.54 4.65
CA LEU A 36 -10.74 -3.35 3.48
C LEU A 36 -11.45 -4.67 3.22
N THR A 37 -12.77 -4.63 3.11
CA THR A 37 -13.58 -5.82 2.86
C THR A 37 -13.28 -6.44 1.50
N ALA A 38 -13.73 -7.67 1.25
CA ALA A 38 -13.51 -8.33 -0.04
C ALA A 38 -14.03 -7.48 -1.21
N GLY A 39 -13.15 -7.18 -2.17
CA GLY A 39 -13.45 -6.31 -3.32
C GLY A 39 -13.26 -4.80 -3.05
N GLU A 40 -13.07 -4.39 -1.80
CA GLU A 40 -12.81 -3.01 -1.43
C GLU A 40 -11.31 -2.68 -1.59
N THR A 41 -11.02 -1.59 -2.30
CA THR A 41 -9.64 -1.17 -2.61
C THR A 41 -9.37 0.27 -2.22
N ARG A 42 -10.29 0.96 -1.56
CA ARG A 42 -10.15 2.40 -1.24
C ARG A 42 -9.79 2.58 0.23
N CYS A 43 -8.82 3.44 0.50
CA CYS A 43 -8.39 3.79 1.85
C CYS A 43 -8.12 5.29 1.92
N PRO A 44 -8.46 6.01 3.00
CA PRO A 44 -8.04 7.40 3.16
C PRO A 44 -6.51 7.53 3.19
N SER A 45 -5.98 8.53 2.51
CA SER A 45 -4.54 8.86 2.52
C SER A 45 -4.12 9.52 3.82
N LEU A 46 -2.93 9.16 4.32
CA LEU A 46 -2.27 9.81 5.44
C LEU A 46 -1.31 10.93 5.01
N THR A 47 -1.12 11.16 3.71
CA THR A 47 -0.17 12.17 3.18
C THR A 47 -0.41 13.59 3.68
N SER A 48 -1.66 13.96 3.96
CA SER A 48 -2.04 15.26 4.54
C SER A 48 -1.52 15.46 5.97
N LEU A 49 -1.29 14.37 6.70
CA LEU A 49 -0.76 14.36 8.07
C LEU A 49 0.74 14.04 8.10
N TYR A 50 1.17 13.09 7.28
CA TYR A 50 2.51 12.55 7.24
C TYR A 50 3.02 12.55 5.80
N ARG A 51 3.87 13.53 5.45
CA ARG A 51 4.50 13.57 4.12
C ARG A 51 5.32 12.31 3.80
N GLY A 52 5.83 11.62 4.83
CA GLY A 52 6.53 10.35 4.67
C GLY A 52 5.66 9.19 4.15
N ALA A 53 4.33 9.34 4.16
CA ALA A 53 3.41 8.34 3.63
C ALA A 53 3.35 8.30 2.09
N ASP A 54 3.76 9.38 1.41
CA ASP A 54 3.66 9.55 -0.05
C ASP A 54 4.20 8.32 -0.83
N TRP A 55 5.48 8.00 -0.64
CA TRP A 55 6.09 6.87 -1.36
C TRP A 55 5.50 5.51 -0.97
N MET A 56 5.13 5.31 0.29
CA MET A 56 4.63 4.01 0.77
C MET A 56 3.19 3.74 0.33
N GLU A 57 2.37 4.80 0.27
CA GLU A 57 1.03 4.72 -0.30
C GLU A 57 1.09 4.43 -1.81
N ARG A 58 2.04 5.04 -2.52
CA ARG A 58 2.30 4.74 -3.94
C ARG A 58 2.81 3.31 -4.15
N GLU A 59 3.68 2.81 -3.29
CA GLU A 59 4.13 1.41 -3.32
C GLU A 59 2.95 0.45 -3.13
N CYS A 60 2.08 0.71 -2.13
CA CYS A 60 0.90 -0.10 -1.88
C CYS A 60 -0.11 -0.04 -3.04
N TYR A 61 -0.26 1.12 -3.68
CA TYR A 61 -1.04 1.24 -4.90
C TYR A 61 -0.46 0.38 -6.03
N ASP A 62 0.85 0.45 -6.26
CA ASP A 62 1.52 -0.26 -7.35
C ASP A 62 1.49 -1.79 -7.16
N MET A 63 1.67 -2.25 -5.92
CA MET A 63 1.82 -3.67 -5.59
C MET A 63 0.50 -4.37 -5.24
N PHE A 64 -0.44 -3.67 -4.59
CA PHE A 64 -1.70 -4.23 -4.10
C PHE A 64 -2.93 -3.58 -4.72
N GLY A 65 -2.79 -2.49 -5.48
CA GLY A 65 -3.93 -1.81 -6.10
C GLY A 65 -4.84 -1.09 -5.12
N ILE A 66 -4.29 -0.65 -3.98
CA ILE A 66 -5.03 0.13 -2.98
C ILE A 66 -5.02 1.60 -3.41
N VAL A 67 -6.20 2.16 -3.64
CA VAL A 67 -6.41 3.55 -4.02
C VAL A 67 -6.51 4.40 -2.77
N PHE A 68 -5.47 5.20 -2.52
CA PHE A 68 -5.42 6.14 -1.41
C PHE A 68 -6.15 7.45 -1.74
N GLU A 69 -7.31 7.67 -1.15
CA GLU A 69 -8.15 8.84 -1.39
C GLU A 69 -7.55 10.09 -0.76
N GLY A 70 -7.39 11.15 -1.55
CA GLY A 70 -6.77 12.40 -1.11
C GLY A 70 -5.25 12.42 -1.25
N HIS A 71 -4.63 11.38 -1.82
CA HIS A 71 -3.20 11.36 -2.12
C HIS A 71 -2.86 12.37 -3.25
N PRO A 72 -1.78 13.18 -3.12
CA PRO A 72 -1.47 14.24 -4.08
C PRO A 72 -1.04 13.74 -5.47
N ASP A 73 -0.28 12.63 -5.54
CA ASP A 73 0.19 12.04 -6.80
C ASP A 73 0.22 10.51 -6.74
N LEU A 74 -0.95 9.87 -6.88
CA LEU A 74 -1.06 8.41 -6.80
C LEU A 74 -0.82 7.77 -8.18
N ARG A 75 0.45 7.47 -8.46
CA ARG A 75 0.90 6.76 -9.67
C ARG A 75 1.88 5.65 -9.31
N ARG A 76 2.03 4.66 -10.20
CA ARG A 76 3.01 3.57 -10.09
C ARG A 76 4.43 4.13 -9.91
N ILE A 77 5.29 3.39 -9.22
CA ILE A 77 6.66 3.81 -8.89
C ILE A 77 7.71 2.71 -9.06
N LEU A 78 7.32 1.45 -8.93
CA LEU A 78 8.18 0.28 -9.06
C LEU A 78 7.98 -0.42 -10.40
N LEU A 79 6.73 -0.52 -10.84
CA LEU A 79 6.37 -1.18 -12.10
C LEU A 79 6.34 -0.18 -13.25
N SER A 80 6.50 -0.72 -14.46
CA SER A 80 6.35 0.07 -15.69
C SER A 80 4.91 0.57 -15.85
N ASP A 81 4.74 1.67 -16.59
CA ASP A 81 3.44 2.31 -16.78
C ASP A 81 2.45 1.41 -17.55
N ASP A 82 2.94 0.46 -18.34
CA ASP A 82 2.19 -0.52 -19.11
C ASP A 82 1.87 -1.81 -18.32
N TRP A 83 2.28 -1.89 -17.05
CA TRP A 83 2.04 -3.09 -16.25
C TRP A 83 0.56 -3.29 -15.92
N GLU A 84 0.06 -4.50 -16.19
CA GLU A 84 -1.30 -4.91 -15.84
C GLU A 84 -1.30 -5.79 -14.58
N GLY A 85 -2.14 -5.41 -13.61
CA GLY A 85 -2.29 -6.13 -12.34
C GLY A 85 -1.40 -5.64 -11.19
N TYR A 86 -1.37 -6.45 -10.13
CA TYR A 86 -0.85 -6.11 -8.80
C TYR A 86 -0.08 -7.31 -8.19
N PRO A 87 1.26 -7.36 -8.33
CA PRO A 87 2.05 -8.56 -8.07
C PRO A 87 2.02 -9.12 -6.64
N LEU A 88 1.74 -8.29 -5.63
CA LEU A 88 1.69 -8.76 -4.23
C LEU A 88 0.32 -9.28 -3.81
N ARG A 89 -0.70 -9.19 -4.68
CA ARG A 89 -1.95 -9.92 -4.48
C ARG A 89 -1.76 -11.41 -4.67
N LYS A 90 -2.47 -12.20 -3.88
CA LYS A 90 -2.36 -13.67 -3.84
C LYS A 90 -3.07 -14.37 -4.99
N ASP A 91 -3.94 -13.66 -5.70
CA ASP A 91 -4.59 -14.11 -6.94
C ASP A 91 -3.74 -13.83 -8.19
N TYR A 92 -2.66 -13.04 -8.07
CA TYR A 92 -1.78 -12.72 -9.18
C TYR A 92 -1.02 -13.97 -9.65
N ALA A 93 -1.18 -14.31 -10.94
CA ALA A 93 -0.54 -15.47 -11.53
C ALA A 93 0.99 -15.27 -11.62
N VAL A 94 1.75 -16.25 -11.14
CA VAL A 94 3.22 -16.21 -11.18
C VAL A 94 3.77 -16.35 -12.61
N ASP A 95 2.97 -16.87 -13.55
CA ASP A 95 3.36 -17.11 -14.94
C ASP A 95 3.05 -15.92 -15.87
N THR A 96 3.13 -14.68 -15.36
CA THR A 96 3.01 -13.52 -16.24
C THR A 96 4.26 -13.40 -17.13
N PRO A 97 4.10 -13.15 -18.45
CA PRO A 97 5.21 -13.12 -19.41
C PRO A 97 6.23 -12.01 -19.17
N PHE A 98 5.93 -11.08 -18.27
CA PHE A 98 6.81 -9.97 -17.89
C PHE A 98 7.49 -10.30 -16.56
N ALA A 99 8.82 -10.43 -16.59
CA ALA A 99 9.60 -10.46 -15.35
C ALA A 99 9.63 -9.05 -14.76
N PRO A 100 9.41 -8.87 -13.44
CA PRO A 100 9.28 -7.54 -12.83
C PRO A 100 10.54 -6.66 -12.86
N TYR A 101 11.67 -7.15 -13.38
CA TYR A 101 12.97 -6.47 -13.33
C TYR A 101 13.84 -6.71 -14.58
N ARG A 102 13.32 -6.46 -15.79
CA ARG A 102 14.16 -6.48 -17.01
C ARG A 102 14.31 -5.10 -17.64
#